data_AF-A0A1J3EX94-F1
#
_entry.id   AF-A0A1J3EX94-F1
#
_cell.length_a   1.000
_cell.length_b   1.000
_cell.length_c   1.000
_cell.angle_alpha   90.00
_cell.angle_beta   90.00
_cell.angle_gamma   90.00
#
_symmetry.space_group_name_H-M   'P 1'
#
loop_
_entity.id
_entity.type
_entity.pdbx_description
1 polymer ?
#
loop_
_entity_poly.entity_id
_entity_poly.type
_entity_poly.pdbx_seq_one_letter_code
_entity_poly.pdbx_strand_id
1 'polypeptide(L)'
;QNMEIKIRQRRRDIAEITVAKNEEEEEQPLSPTARLFHAPEFNCNIISVIGLKGKIEPDMIIEGIKQTLIRHPRFSSILVNSWSNSRQEQKWVRTNVV
;
A
#
# COMPACT_ATOMS: atom_id res chain seq x y z
N GLN A 1 -5.35 -50.60 5.20
CA GLN A 1 -6.07 -49.45 4.61
C GLN A 1 -5.02 -48.42 4.22
N ASN A 2 -4.71 -48.30 2.92
CA ASN A 2 -3.73 -47.34 2.43
C ASN A 2 -4.34 -45.94 2.40
N MET A 3 -3.62 -44.96 2.93
CA MET A 3 -3.99 -43.55 2.93
C MET A 3 -3.39 -42.87 1.69
N GLU A 4 -4.24 -42.45 0.75
CA GLU A 4 -3.80 -41.69 -0.44
C GLU A 4 -3.77 -40.18 -0.12
N ILE A 5 -2.58 -39.58 -0.15
CA ILE A 5 -2.42 -38.13 -0.08
C ILE A 5 -2.65 -37.54 -1.48
N LYS A 6 -3.82 -36.96 -1.72
CA LYS A 6 -4.12 -36.25 -2.96
C LYS A 6 -3.64 -34.80 -2.89
N ILE A 7 -2.46 -34.54 -3.44
CA ILE A 7 -1.96 -33.19 -3.69
C ILE A 7 -2.79 -32.60 -4.85
N ARG A 8 -3.80 -31.79 -4.53
CA ARG A 8 -4.62 -31.07 -5.52
C ARG A 8 -3.84 -29.90 -6.11
N GLN A 9 -3.90 -29.80 -7.44
CA GLN A 9 -3.09 -28.97 -8.33
C GLN A 9 -3.12 -27.45 -8.03
N ARG A 10 -1.93 -26.89 -7.82
CA ARG A 10 -1.66 -25.46 -7.54
C ARG A 10 -1.42 -24.62 -8.81
N ARG A 11 -2.18 -24.84 -9.90
CA ARG A 11 -1.77 -24.34 -11.24
C ARG A 11 -2.84 -23.63 -12.09
N ARG A 12 -3.98 -23.21 -11.51
CA ARG A 12 -5.03 -22.53 -12.29
C ARG A 12 -5.39 -21.09 -11.89
N ASP A 13 -4.80 -20.53 -10.83
CA ASP A 13 -5.20 -19.20 -10.36
C ASP A 13 -4.32 -18.04 -10.87
N ILE A 14 -3.39 -18.30 -11.80
CA ILE A 14 -2.44 -17.28 -12.29
C ILE A 14 -3.03 -16.44 -13.43
N ALA A 15 -4.14 -16.86 -14.04
CA ALA A 15 -4.70 -16.22 -15.22
C ALA A 15 -6.11 -15.63 -14.98
N GLU A 16 -6.26 -14.83 -13.92
CA GLU A 16 -7.37 -13.85 -13.83
C GLU A 16 -7.06 -12.75 -12.80
N ILE A 17 -5.83 -12.21 -12.85
CA ILE A 17 -5.57 -10.84 -12.36
C ILE A 17 -5.72 -9.92 -13.58
N THR A 18 -6.90 -9.96 -14.18
CA THR A 18 -7.39 -8.84 -14.98
C THR A 18 -7.76 -7.78 -13.95
N VAL A 19 -6.84 -6.84 -13.73
CA VAL A 19 -7.06 -5.67 -12.88
C VAL A 19 -8.27 -4.93 -13.43
N ALA A 20 -9.42 -5.20 -12.83
CA ALA A 20 -10.61 -4.39 -12.95
C ALA A 20 -10.26 -3.04 -12.34
N LYS A 21 -9.77 -2.14 -13.19
CA LYS A 21 -9.53 -0.74 -12.87
C LYS A 21 -10.90 -0.08 -12.72
N ASN A 22 -11.47 -0.17 -11.51
CA ASN A 22 -12.45 0.73 -10.93
C ASN A 22 -12.66 0.30 -9.48
N GLU A 23 -11.66 0.54 -8.65
CA GLU A 23 -11.85 0.66 -7.22
C GLU A 23 -11.69 2.15 -6.94
N GLU A 24 -12.81 2.84 -6.77
CA GLU A 24 -12.85 3.82 -5.71
C GLU A 24 -12.37 3.02 -4.48
N GLU A 25 -11.11 3.21 -4.08
CA GLU A 25 -10.60 2.69 -2.81
C GLU A 25 -11.46 3.34 -1.73
N GLU A 26 -12.66 2.79 -1.49
CA GLU A 26 -13.52 3.12 -0.36
C GLU A 26 -12.62 3.12 0.87
N GLU A 27 -12.78 4.08 1.79
CA GLU A 27 -11.91 4.25 2.96
C GLU A 27 -11.70 2.93 3.74
N GLN A 28 -10.68 2.17 3.35
CA GLN A 28 -10.54 0.80 3.81
C GLN A 28 -10.00 0.84 5.24
N PRO A 29 -10.52 -0.02 6.13
CA PRO A 29 -9.91 -0.20 7.44
C PRO A 29 -8.47 -0.70 7.28
N LEU A 30 -7.57 -0.28 8.16
CA LEU A 30 -6.20 -0.77 8.13
C LEU A 30 -6.15 -2.29 8.29
N SER A 31 -5.34 -2.95 7.47
CA SER A 31 -5.01 -4.36 7.67
C SER A 31 -4.31 -4.58 9.02
N PRO A 32 -4.35 -5.80 9.60
CA PRO A 32 -3.65 -6.10 10.85
C PRO A 32 -2.16 -5.72 10.82
N THR A 33 -1.48 -5.99 9.70
CA THR A 33 -0.07 -5.65 9.52
C THR A 33 0.15 -4.13 9.43
N ALA A 34 -0.73 -3.40 8.74
CA ALA A 34 -0.64 -1.94 8.68
C ALA A 34 -0.76 -1.31 10.08
N ARG A 35 -1.70 -1.77 10.91
CA ARG A 35 -1.81 -1.29 12.30
C ARG A 35 -0.56 -1.56 13.12
N LEU A 36 0.06 -2.73 12.94
CA LEU A 36 1.33 -3.07 13.59
C LEU A 36 2.46 -2.12 13.16
N PHE A 37 2.57 -1.82 11.86
CA PHE A 37 3.58 -0.89 11.34
C PHE A 37 3.42 0.54 11.86
N HIS A 38 2.20 0.95 12.17
CA HIS A 38 1.87 2.25 12.75
C HIS A 38 1.83 2.29 14.28
N ALA A 39 2.13 1.18 14.96
CA ALA A 39 2.18 1.16 16.42
C ALA A 39 3.34 2.04 16.93
N PRO A 40 3.13 2.89 17.96
CA PRO A 40 4.17 3.77 18.52
C PRO A 40 5.45 3.03 18.96
N GLU A 41 5.33 1.75 19.29
CA GLU A 41 6.44 0.91 19.73
C GLU A 41 7.24 0.33 18.56
N PHE A 42 6.64 0.22 17.37
CA PHE A 42 7.26 -0.43 16.21
C PHE A 42 8.12 0.54 15.38
N ASN A 43 7.75 1.82 15.29
CA ASN A 43 8.52 2.89 14.64
C ASN A 43 9.17 2.49 13.29
N CYS A 44 8.43 1.81 12.42
CA CYS A 44 8.99 1.27 11.18
C CYS A 44 9.05 2.31 10.07
N ASN A 45 10.26 2.63 9.65
CA ASN A 45 10.55 3.55 8.54
C ASN A 45 11.29 2.80 7.43
N ILE A 46 10.83 2.96 6.19
CA ILE A 46 11.53 2.45 5.01
C ILE A 46 12.39 3.58 4.45
N ILE A 47 13.71 3.42 4.50
CA ILE A 47 14.67 4.37 3.95
C ILE A 47 15.32 3.76 2.71
N SER A 48 15.31 4.49 1.60
CA SER A 48 16.00 4.11 0.36
C SER A 48 17.00 5.18 -0.04
N VAL A 49 18.21 4.77 -0.42
CA VAL A 49 19.28 5.65 -0.88
C VAL A 49 19.64 5.26 -2.31
N ILE A 50 19.53 6.20 -3.24
CA ILE A 50 19.78 5.97 -4.66
C ILE A 50 20.97 6.82 -5.10
N GLY A 51 22.03 6.15 -5.57
CA GLY A 51 23.20 6.81 -6.15
C GLY A 51 22.99 7.10 -7.64
N LEU A 52 23.19 8.36 -8.04
CA LEU A 52 23.11 8.80 -9.43
C LEU A 52 24.50 9.25 -9.89
N LYS A 53 24.93 8.79 -11.07
CA LYS A 53 26.22 9.19 -11.65
C LYS A 53 26.23 10.65 -12.13
N GLY A 54 25.08 11.14 -12.59
CA GLY A 54 24.91 12.50 -13.11
C GLY A 54 24.67 13.54 -12.01
N LYS A 55 24.85 14.82 -12.36
CA LYS A 55 24.38 15.92 -11.52
C LYS A 55 22.86 15.84 -11.39
N ILE A 56 22.37 16.09 -10.18
CA ILE A 56 20.94 16.10 -9.89
C ILE A 56 20.41 17.50 -10.12
N GLU A 57 19.40 17.63 -10.96
CA GLU A 57 18.57 18.83 -11.08
C GLU A 57 17.31 18.61 -10.22
N PRO A 58 17.16 19.32 -9.07
CA PRO A 58 16.08 19.07 -8.12
C PRO A 58 14.68 19.18 -8.75
N ASP A 59 14.48 20.15 -9.65
CA ASP A 59 13.18 20.40 -10.28
C ASP A 59 12.73 19.22 -11.15
N MET A 60 13.66 18.62 -11.90
CA MET A 60 13.37 17.42 -12.70
C MET A 60 13.00 16.22 -11.82
N ILE A 61 13.66 16.06 -10.66
CA ILE A 61 13.33 14.97 -9.72
C ILE A 61 11.93 15.19 -9.13
N ILE A 62 11.62 16.42 -8.71
CA ILE A 62 10.30 16.76 -8.15
C ILE A 62 9.20 16.49 -9.18
N GLU A 63 9.39 16.91 -10.43
CA GLU A 63 8.42 16.68 -11.50
C GLU A 63 8.24 15.19 -11.80
N GLY A 64 9.33 14.42 -11.85
CA GLY A 64 9.27 12.97 -12.00
C GLY A 64 8.50 12.28 -10.85
N ILE A 65 8.66 12.75 -9.62
CA ILE A 65 7.91 12.23 -8.45
C ILE A 65 6.42 12.57 -8.55
N LYS A 66 6.08 13.79 -8.98
CA LYS A 66 4.67 14.20 -9.23
C LYS A 66 4.00 13.33 -10.27
N GLN A 67 4.73 12.92 -11.31
CA GLN A 67 4.20 12.06 -12.37
C GLN A 67 4.12 10.57 -12.00
N THR A 68 4.83 10.15 -10.94
CA THR A 68 4.93 8.73 -10.52
C THR A 68 4.31 8.49 -9.14
N LEU A 69 5.10 8.62 -8.06
CA LEU A 69 4.72 8.20 -6.71
C LEU A 69 3.47 8.93 -6.22
N ILE A 70 3.40 10.25 -6.38
CA ILE A 70 2.31 11.08 -5.84
C ILE A 70 0.95 10.70 -6.45
N ARG A 71 0.91 10.15 -7.67
CA ARG A 71 -0.34 9.71 -8.30
C ARG A 71 -0.84 8.37 -7.75
N HIS A 72 0.01 7.60 -7.09
CA HIS A 72 -0.37 6.30 -6.55
C HIS A 72 -1.17 6.49 -5.25
N PRO A 73 -2.35 5.85 -5.09
CA PRO A 73 -3.21 6.01 -3.91
C PRO A 73 -2.47 5.80 -2.57
N ARG A 74 -1.66 4.74 -2.47
CA ARG A 74 -0.78 4.49 -1.30
C ARG A 74 0.14 5.64 -0.86
N PHE A 75 0.61 6.49 -1.78
CA PHE A 75 1.48 7.64 -1.45
C PHE A 75 0.71 8.96 -1.32
N SER A 76 -0.60 8.90 -1.51
CA SER A 76 -1.48 10.05 -1.57
C SER A 76 -2.74 9.82 -0.75
N SER A 77 -2.56 9.07 0.33
CA SER A 77 -3.54 8.82 1.38
C SER A 77 -2.89 9.09 2.73
N ILE A 78 -3.69 9.55 3.69
CA ILE A 78 -3.28 9.79 5.07
C ILE A 78 -4.01 8.85 6.02
N LEU A 79 -3.38 8.57 7.15
CA LEU A 79 -3.98 7.80 8.22
C LEU A 79 -4.88 8.69 9.06
N VAL A 80 -6.17 8.37 9.12
CA VAL A 80 -7.16 9.10 9.93
C VAL A 80 -7.64 8.18 11.06
N ASN A 81 -7.61 8.71 12.28
CA ASN A 81 -8.21 8.07 13.44
C ASN A 81 -9.64 8.58 13.59
N SER A 82 -10.60 7.66 13.60
CA SER A 82 -12.02 7.94 13.81
C SER A 82 -12.53 7.16 15.03
N TRP A 83 -13.63 7.64 15.61
CA TRP A 83 -14.31 6.95 16.69
C TRP A 83 -15.67 6.46 16.20
N SER A 84 -15.85 5.15 16.20
CA SER A 84 -17.02 4.46 15.66
C SER A 84 -17.44 3.37 16.64
N ASN A 85 -18.73 3.29 17.01
CA ASN A 85 -19.25 2.21 17.85
C ASN A 85 -18.42 1.93 19.12
N SER A 86 -17.98 2.98 19.84
CA SER A 86 -17.12 2.90 21.03
C SER A 86 -15.73 2.27 20.82
N ARG A 87 -15.24 2.25 19.56
CA ARG A 87 -13.91 1.75 19.19
C ARG A 87 -13.17 2.78 18.33
N GLN A 88 -11.86 2.83 18.50
CA GLN A 88 -10.98 3.58 17.60
C GLN A 88 -10.79 2.79 16.31
N GLU A 89 -11.17 3.40 15.19
CA GLU A 89 -10.95 2.87 13.85
C GLU A 89 -9.93 3.73 13.12
N GLN A 90 -8.95 3.07 12.48
CA GLN A 90 -7.96 3.74 11.64
C GLN A 90 -8.27 3.42 10.18
N LYS A 91 -8.28 4.45 9.33
CA LYS A 91 -8.59 4.33 7.91
C LYS A 91 -7.59 5.11 7.06
N TRP A 92 -7.37 4.63 5.85
CA TRP A 92 -6.65 5.37 4.82
C TRP A 92 -7.64 6.26 4.06
N VAL A 93 -7.40 7.57 4.06
CA VAL A 93 -8.23 8.54 3.36
C VAL A 93 -7.41 9.21 2.27
N ARG A 94 -7.94 9.24 1.04
CA ARG A 94 -7.29 9.88 -0.11
C ARG A 94 -7.13 11.38 0.16
N THR A 95 -5.94 11.91 -0.12
CA THR A 95 -5.62 13.34 0.02
C THR A 95 -5.06 13.92 -1.27
N ASN A 96 -5.36 15.19 -1.54
CA ASN A 96 -4.71 15.91 -2.63
C ASN A 96 -3.30 16.32 -2.20
N VAL A 97 -2.30 15.92 -2.99
CA VAL A 97 -0.87 16.17 -2.73
C VAL A 97 -0.25 17.14 -3.74
N VAL A 98 -1.06 17.67 -4.67
CA VAL A 98 -0.70 18.65 -5.70
C VAL A 98 -1.82 19.66 -5.84
#